data_AF-R6IFI2-F1
#
_entry.id   AF-R6IFI2-F1
#
_cell.length_a   1.000
_cell.length_b   1.000
_cell.length_c   1.000
_cell.angle_alpha   90.00
_cell.angle_beta   90.00
_cell.angle_gamma   90.00
#
_symmetry.space_group_name_H-M   'P 1'
#
loop_
_entity.id
_entity.type
_entity.pdbx_description
1 polymer ?
#
loop_
_entity_poly.entity_id
_entity_poly.type
_entity_poly.pdbx_seq_one_letter_code
_entity_poly.pdbx_strand_id
1 'polypeptide(L)'
;MNAKRIIALLLALVMVFALAACGKDDGSSETGSDSVPGTTDLTQADAEQLAKEYVTSGDGAYKILDKVESDAPRTNKISVPRIGSVDIANDTVEKSGSTCYRVTVKGTTNAYDEYGQYLDSFVYEYELYIKTQVVGEPTVTNAIIGGTDEWVWVNPQ
;
A
#
# COMPACT_ATOMS: atom_id res chain seq x y z
N MET A 1 -26.52 19.12 49.05
CA MET A 1 -25.42 18.36 48.43
C MET A 1 -24.14 18.68 49.19
N ASN A 2 -23.45 17.65 49.71
CA ASN A 2 -22.35 17.79 50.66
C ASN A 2 -21.13 18.45 49.99
N ALA A 3 -20.55 19.48 50.62
CA ALA A 3 -19.39 20.24 50.11
C ALA A 3 -18.21 19.37 49.64
N LYS A 4 -18.06 18.16 50.20
CA LYS A 4 -17.09 17.14 49.77
C LYS A 4 -17.25 16.66 48.33
N ARG A 5 -18.46 16.67 47.75
CA ARG A 5 -18.69 16.27 46.35
C ARG A 5 -18.34 17.37 45.34
N ILE A 6 -18.41 18.64 45.75
CA ILE A 6 -18.08 19.80 44.91
C ILE A 6 -16.57 19.93 44.73
N ILE A 7 -15.80 19.68 45.79
CA ILE A 7 -14.32 19.75 45.76
C ILE A 7 -13.73 18.65 44.87
N ALA A 8 -14.30 17.45 44.88
CA ALA A 8 -13.88 16.35 44.02
C ALA A 8 -14.14 16.62 42.52
N LEU A 9 -15.24 17.29 42.20
CA LEU A 9 -15.57 17.71 40.84
C LEU A 9 -14.65 18.84 40.33
N LEU A 10 -14.24 19.76 41.21
CA LEU A 10 -13.28 20.82 40.87
C LEU A 10 -11.86 20.28 40.58
N LEU A 11 -11.39 19.30 41.36
CA LEU A 11 -10.08 18.65 41.14
C LEU A 11 -10.01 17.89 39.81
N ALA A 12 -11.11 17.26 39.39
CA ALA A 12 -11.19 16.60 38.09
C ALA A 12 -11.18 17.59 36.91
N LEU A 13 -11.72 18.80 37.10
CA LEU A 13 -11.78 19.84 36.06
C LEU A 13 -10.42 20.53 35.81
N VAL A 14 -9.57 20.66 36.85
CA VAL A 14 -8.24 21.29 36.74
C VAL A 14 -7.28 20.46 35.87
N MET A 15 -7.42 19.13 35.86
CA MET A 15 -6.64 18.25 34.97
C MET A 15 -6.99 18.42 33.48
N VAL A 16 -8.18 18.94 33.15
CA VAL A 16 -8.63 19.15 31.75
C VAL A 16 -8.14 20.50 31.19
N PHE A 17 -7.88 21.50 32.04
CA PHE A 17 -7.40 22.82 31.61
C PHE A 17 -5.87 22.96 31.52
N ALA A 18 -5.10 21.99 32.02
CA ALA A 18 -3.65 22.00 31.92
C ALA A 18 -3.10 21.61 30.53
N LEU A 19 -3.91 20.99 29.65
CA LEU A 19 -3.45 20.55 28.32
C LEU A 19 -3.58 21.60 27.20
N ALA A 20 -4.13 22.79 27.51
CA ALA A 20 -4.36 23.85 26.52
C ALA A 20 -3.48 25.10 26.73
N ALA A 21 -2.58 25.11 27.73
CA ALA A 21 -1.79 26.28 28.08
C ALA A 21 -0.34 25.91 28.50
N CYS A 22 0.40 25.34 27.56
CA CYS A 22 1.87 25.36 27.55
C CYS A 22 2.31 25.06 26.10
N GLY A 23 2.88 25.96 25.33
CA GLY A 23 3.26 27.33 25.61
C GLY A 23 3.40 28.09 24.31
N LYS A 24 3.16 29.39 24.40
CA LYS A 24 3.73 30.35 23.46
C LYS A 24 5.06 30.76 24.09
N ASP A 25 6.18 30.41 23.46
CA ASP A 25 7.38 31.22 23.51
C ASP A 25 8.24 31.00 22.27
N ASP A 26 8.83 32.10 21.84
CA ASP A 26 9.48 32.35 20.57
C ASP A 26 10.84 31.64 20.44
N GLY A 27 11.15 31.15 19.23
CA GLY A 27 12.53 30.77 18.90
C GLY A 27 12.67 29.54 18.01
N SER A 28 12.87 29.80 16.72
CA SER A 28 13.67 29.03 15.77
C SER A 28 13.98 27.56 16.11
N SER A 29 13.33 26.63 15.43
CA SER A 29 13.95 25.34 15.07
C SER A 29 13.14 24.69 13.96
N GLU A 30 13.84 24.45 12.85
CA GLU A 30 13.74 23.33 11.92
C GLU A 30 12.47 22.47 11.99
N THR A 31 11.87 22.28 10.82
CA THR A 31 10.82 21.31 10.50
C THR A 31 11.29 19.89 10.85
N GLY A 32 11.30 19.55 12.14
CA GLY A 32 11.49 18.20 12.63
C GLY A 32 10.16 17.46 12.49
N SER A 33 10.06 16.61 11.47
CA SER A 33 9.01 15.60 11.43
C SER A 33 9.06 14.81 12.74
N ASP A 34 7.97 14.86 13.51
CA ASP A 34 7.68 13.91 14.59
C ASP A 34 7.59 12.51 13.96
N SER A 35 8.75 11.90 13.75
CA SER A 35 8.88 10.54 13.30
C SER A 35 8.48 9.68 14.49
N VAL A 36 7.30 9.09 14.43
CA VAL A 36 6.87 8.09 15.41
C VAL A 36 7.98 7.03 15.45
N PRO A 37 8.62 6.78 16.62
CA PRO A 37 9.75 5.86 16.67
C PRO A 37 9.32 4.49 16.13
N GLY A 38 10.03 4.03 15.10
CA GLY A 38 9.72 2.78 14.39
C GLY A 38 8.99 2.94 13.05
N THR A 39 8.80 4.15 12.53
CA THR A 39 8.31 4.37 11.17
C THR A 39 9.44 4.55 10.15
N THR A 40 9.28 3.95 8.97
CA THR A 40 10.18 4.06 7.82
C THR A 40 9.46 4.79 6.70
N ASP A 41 10.04 5.87 6.21
CA ASP A 41 9.55 6.59 5.03
C ASP A 41 9.93 5.84 3.75
N LEU A 42 8.99 5.74 2.83
CA LEU A 42 9.13 5.08 1.54
C LEU A 42 9.32 6.12 0.44
N THR A 43 10.36 5.95 -0.36
CA THR A 43 10.56 6.73 -1.57
C THR A 43 9.70 6.17 -2.72
N GLN A 44 9.59 6.92 -3.82
CA GLN A 44 8.98 6.40 -5.05
C GLN A 44 9.74 5.17 -5.59
N ALA A 45 11.06 5.11 -5.41
CA ALA A 45 11.86 3.95 -5.84
C ALA A 45 11.54 2.70 -5.01
N ASP A 46 11.33 2.85 -3.70
CA ASP A 46 10.90 1.75 -2.83
C ASP A 46 9.50 1.27 -3.23
N ALA A 47 8.59 2.21 -3.51
CA ALA A 47 7.25 1.90 -4.00
C ALA A 47 7.30 1.16 -5.35
N GLU A 48 8.17 1.57 -6.27
CA GLU A 48 8.39 0.87 -7.53
C GLU A 48 8.86 -0.58 -7.29
N GLN A 49 9.84 -0.78 -6.41
CA GLN A 49 10.36 -2.11 -6.10
C GLN A 49 9.29 -3.01 -5.47
N LEU A 50 8.55 -2.50 -4.49
CA LEU A 50 7.46 -3.23 -3.83
C LEU A 50 6.34 -3.59 -4.82
N ALA A 51 6.02 -2.70 -5.76
CA ALA A 51 5.04 -2.96 -6.81
C ALA A 51 5.48 -4.08 -7.76
N LYS A 52 6.78 -4.10 -8.12
CA LYS A 52 7.35 -5.16 -8.96
C LYS A 52 7.34 -6.50 -8.24
N GLU A 53 7.70 -6.52 -6.96
CA GLU A 53 7.69 -7.73 -6.13
C GLU A 53 6.26 -8.28 -5.99
N TYR A 54 5.27 -7.40 -5.77
CA TYR A 54 3.87 -7.78 -5.67
C TYR A 54 3.38 -8.61 -6.86
N VAL A 55 3.70 -8.20 -8.10
CA VAL A 55 3.22 -8.87 -9.32
C VAL A 55 4.07 -10.08 -9.74
N THR A 56 5.32 -10.18 -9.29
CA THR A 56 6.25 -11.24 -9.72
C THR A 56 6.32 -12.41 -8.75
N SER A 57 6.19 -12.14 -7.46
CA SER A 57 6.31 -13.16 -6.40
C SER A 57 5.35 -12.96 -5.22
N GLY A 58 4.65 -11.83 -5.14
CA GLY A 58 3.62 -11.58 -4.12
C GLY A 58 2.22 -12.04 -4.52
N ASP A 59 1.22 -11.56 -3.78
CA ASP A 59 -0.19 -11.92 -4.00
C ASP A 59 -0.68 -11.60 -5.42
N GLY A 60 -0.12 -10.55 -6.07
CA GLY A 60 -0.47 -10.19 -7.44
C GLY A 60 -0.16 -11.30 -8.44
N ALA A 61 0.92 -12.06 -8.25
CA ALA A 61 1.27 -13.18 -9.13
C ALA A 61 0.20 -14.29 -9.08
N TYR A 62 -0.31 -14.60 -7.89
CA TYR A 62 -1.38 -15.58 -7.70
C TYR A 62 -2.69 -15.12 -8.32
N LYS A 63 -3.02 -13.83 -8.19
CA LYS A 63 -4.22 -13.25 -8.78
C LYS A 63 -4.17 -13.22 -10.31
N ILE A 64 -3.00 -12.99 -10.90
CA ILE A 64 -2.78 -13.14 -12.35
C ILE A 64 -3.06 -14.58 -12.78
N LEU A 65 -2.51 -15.57 -12.06
CA LEU A 65 -2.74 -16.98 -12.38
C LEU A 65 -4.22 -17.35 -12.33
N ASP A 66 -4.90 -17.03 -11.22
CA ASP A 66 -6.33 -17.32 -11.04
C ASP A 66 -7.19 -16.71 -12.18
N LYS A 67 -6.89 -15.47 -12.57
CA LYS A 67 -7.60 -14.81 -13.66
C LYS A 67 -7.29 -15.41 -15.03
N VAL A 68 -6.04 -15.80 -15.28
CA VAL A 68 -5.65 -16.50 -16.53
C VAL A 68 -6.30 -17.89 -16.61
N GLU A 69 -6.35 -18.65 -15.51
CA GLU A 69 -7.03 -19.94 -15.46
C GLU A 69 -8.54 -19.81 -15.70
N SER A 70 -9.16 -18.74 -15.19
CA SER A 70 -10.58 -18.42 -15.43
C SER A 70 -10.90 -18.21 -16.91
N ASP A 71 -10.06 -17.44 -17.62
CA ASP A 71 -10.30 -17.06 -19.02
C ASP A 71 -9.74 -18.08 -20.03
N ALA A 72 -8.74 -18.88 -19.61
CA ALA A 72 -8.19 -20.01 -20.37
C ALA A 72 -8.17 -21.28 -19.48
N PRO A 73 -9.29 -22.03 -19.38
CA PRO A 73 -9.47 -23.15 -18.45
C PRO A 73 -8.52 -24.36 -18.65
N ARG A 74 -7.75 -24.37 -19.74
CA ARG A 74 -6.71 -25.39 -20.00
C ARG A 74 -5.36 -25.01 -19.40
N THR A 75 -5.24 -23.80 -18.86
CA THR A 75 -4.02 -23.33 -18.19
C THR A 75 -3.81 -24.14 -16.91
N ASN A 76 -2.59 -24.65 -16.75
CA ASN A 76 -2.15 -25.32 -15.53
C ASN A 76 -0.96 -24.59 -14.87
N LYS A 77 -0.29 -23.72 -15.63
CA LYS A 77 0.78 -22.87 -15.13
C LYS A 77 0.91 -21.63 -16.00
N ILE A 78 1.40 -20.55 -15.40
CA ILE A 78 1.87 -19.38 -16.12
C ILE A 78 3.39 -19.24 -16.00
N SER A 79 4.01 -18.52 -16.93
CA SER A 79 5.37 -18.00 -16.71
C SER A 79 5.40 -17.02 -15.55
N VAL A 80 6.59 -16.77 -14.97
CA VAL A 80 6.78 -15.60 -14.10
C VAL A 80 6.34 -14.33 -14.85
N PRO A 81 5.44 -13.51 -14.28
CA PRO A 81 4.97 -12.29 -14.91
C PRO A 81 6.14 -11.38 -15.33
N ARG A 82 6.14 -10.95 -16.59
CA ARG A 82 7.15 -10.04 -17.14
C ARG A 82 6.62 -8.61 -17.09
N ILE A 83 7.32 -7.77 -16.36
CA ILE A 83 6.97 -6.36 -16.21
C ILE A 83 7.36 -5.60 -17.48
N GLY A 84 6.40 -4.89 -18.06
CA GLY A 84 6.60 -4.02 -19.22
C GLY A 84 6.81 -2.57 -18.81
N SER A 85 5.93 -2.03 -17.95
CA SER A 85 6.07 -0.67 -17.41
C SER A 85 5.63 -0.59 -15.95
N VAL A 86 6.19 0.40 -15.24
CA VAL A 86 5.71 0.85 -13.95
C VAL A 86 5.57 2.37 -14.02
N ASP A 87 4.37 2.86 -13.76
CA ASP A 87 4.02 4.28 -13.81
C ASP A 87 3.60 4.73 -12.41
N ILE A 88 4.30 5.72 -11.85
CA ILE A 88 3.99 6.28 -10.53
C ILE A 88 3.40 7.68 -10.72
N ALA A 89 2.24 7.93 -10.13
CA ALA A 89 1.65 9.27 -10.13
C ALA A 89 2.56 10.26 -9.38
N ASN A 90 2.71 11.47 -9.93
CA ASN A 90 3.53 12.52 -9.31
C ASN A 90 3.01 12.93 -7.92
N ASP A 91 1.69 12.89 -7.75
CA ASP A 91 1.03 13.26 -6.50
C ASP A 91 0.71 12.02 -5.65
N THR A 92 0.74 12.21 -4.33
CA THR A 92 0.24 11.22 -3.38
C THR A 92 -1.27 11.34 -3.19
N VAL A 93 -1.89 10.27 -2.72
CA VAL A 93 -3.33 10.16 -2.50
C VAL A 93 -3.62 9.59 -1.12
N GLU A 94 -4.72 10.01 -0.50
CA GLU A 94 -5.19 9.43 0.75
C GLU A 94 -5.98 8.14 0.49
N LYS A 95 -5.53 7.02 1.08
CA LYS A 95 -6.18 5.72 0.97
C LYS A 95 -6.21 5.01 2.31
N SER A 96 -7.41 4.63 2.75
CA SER A 96 -7.62 3.89 4.01
C SER A 96 -6.93 4.51 5.23
N GLY A 97 -6.88 5.86 5.29
CA GLY A 97 -6.23 6.60 6.37
C GLY A 97 -4.70 6.64 6.27
N SER A 98 -4.12 6.39 5.10
CA SER A 98 -2.69 6.55 4.85
C SER A 98 -2.46 7.36 3.57
N THR A 99 -1.43 8.20 3.58
CA THR A 99 -0.90 8.81 2.37
C THR A 99 -0.16 7.74 1.56
N CYS A 100 -0.47 7.65 0.27
CA CYS A 100 0.03 6.60 -0.62
C CYS A 100 0.54 7.17 -1.94
N TYR A 101 1.54 6.50 -2.52
CA TYR A 101 1.81 6.54 -3.94
C TYR A 101 0.76 5.71 -4.68
N ARG A 102 0.27 6.22 -5.81
CA ARG A 102 -0.53 5.45 -6.76
C ARG A 102 0.38 4.94 -7.86
N VAL A 103 0.51 3.63 -7.96
CA VAL A 103 1.44 2.94 -8.87
C VAL A 103 0.66 2.05 -9.82
N THR A 104 0.90 2.18 -11.11
CA THR A 104 0.34 1.28 -12.14
C THR A 104 1.44 0.37 -12.68
N VAL A 105 1.23 -0.94 -12.67
CA VAL A 105 2.18 -1.93 -13.17
C VAL A 105 1.56 -2.69 -14.33
N LYS A 106 2.15 -2.58 -15.52
CA LYS A 106 1.71 -3.29 -16.72
C LYS A 106 2.72 -4.35 -17.13
N GLY A 107 2.24 -5.46 -17.66
CA GLY A 107 3.13 -6.52 -18.13
C GLY A 107 2.42 -7.64 -18.85
N THR A 108 3.14 -8.73 -19.06
CA THR A 108 2.64 -9.91 -19.77
C THR A 108 2.99 -11.20 -19.04
N THR A 109 2.16 -12.23 -19.22
CA THR A 109 2.50 -13.62 -18.85
C THR A 109 2.03 -14.60 -19.91
N ASN A 110 2.68 -15.74 -20.03
CA ASN A 110 2.30 -16.81 -20.93
C ASN A 110 1.66 -17.94 -20.13
N ALA A 111 0.56 -18.50 -20.65
CA ALA A 111 -0.01 -19.72 -20.12
C ALA A 111 0.51 -20.96 -20.83
N TYR A 112 0.53 -22.04 -20.06
CA TYR A 112 0.88 -23.36 -20.55
C TYR A 112 -0.08 -24.41 -19.98
N ASP A 113 -0.28 -25.48 -20.74
CA ASP A 113 -1.04 -26.63 -20.28
C ASP A 113 -0.25 -27.51 -19.30
N GLU A 114 -0.87 -28.60 -18.87
CA GLU A 114 -0.27 -29.61 -17.97
C GLU A 114 1.02 -30.23 -18.53
N TYR A 115 1.16 -30.30 -19.86
CA TYR A 115 2.34 -30.84 -20.55
C TYR A 115 3.41 -29.78 -20.80
N GLY A 116 3.15 -28.53 -20.43
CA GLY A 116 4.03 -27.41 -20.66
C GLY A 116 4.01 -26.88 -22.09
N GLN A 117 3.01 -27.23 -22.89
CA GLN A 117 2.81 -26.62 -24.20
C GLN A 117 2.26 -25.21 -24.04
N TYR A 118 2.77 -24.30 -24.86
CA TYR A 118 2.30 -22.92 -24.88
C TYR A 118 0.84 -22.87 -25.33
N LEU A 119 0.02 -22.14 -24.57
CA LEU A 119 -1.38 -21.91 -24.89
C LEU A 119 -1.59 -20.52 -25.47
N ASP A 120 -1.24 -19.49 -24.71
CA ASP A 120 -1.55 -18.10 -25.06
C ASP A 120 -0.68 -17.11 -24.26
N SER A 121 -0.73 -15.84 -24.64
CA SER A 121 -0.12 -14.72 -23.91
C SER A 121 -1.17 -13.75 -23.41
N PHE A 122 -0.95 -13.23 -22.21
CA PHE A 122 -1.90 -12.40 -21.49
C PHE A 122 -1.24 -11.12 -21.01
N VAL A 123 -2.00 -10.03 -21.04
CA VAL A 123 -1.57 -8.72 -20.55
C VAL A 123 -2.17 -8.51 -19.16
N TYR A 124 -1.47 -7.79 -18.29
CA TYR A 124 -2.02 -7.42 -16.99
C TYR A 124 -1.73 -5.95 -16.69
N GLU A 125 -2.56 -5.35 -15.83
CA GLU A 125 -2.46 -3.96 -15.42
C GLU A 125 -2.95 -3.78 -13.97
N TYR A 126 -2.03 -3.77 -13.01
CA TYR A 126 -2.37 -3.54 -11.61
C TYR A 126 -2.28 -2.07 -11.25
N GLU A 127 -3.31 -1.53 -10.61
CA GLU A 127 -3.22 -0.28 -9.85
C GLU A 127 -3.03 -0.61 -8.36
N LEU A 128 -1.96 -0.11 -7.77
CA LEU A 128 -1.56 -0.37 -6.39
C LEU A 128 -1.45 0.94 -5.60
N TYR A 129 -1.91 0.91 -4.35
CA TYR A 129 -1.73 1.99 -3.39
C TYR A 129 -0.68 1.57 -2.35
N ILE A 130 0.48 2.23 -2.42
CA ILE A 130 1.64 1.92 -1.58
C ILE A 130 1.84 3.07 -0.60
N LYS A 131 1.84 2.79 0.70
CA LYS A 131 2.04 3.80 1.75
C LYS A 131 3.32 4.57 1.52
N THR A 132 3.32 5.86 1.85
CA THR A 132 4.54 6.66 1.92
C THR A 132 5.32 6.43 3.21
N GLN A 133 4.70 5.78 4.21
CA GLN A 133 5.33 5.46 5.48
C GLN A 133 4.76 4.15 6.04
N VAL A 134 5.63 3.31 6.61
CA VAL A 134 5.26 2.04 7.25
C VAL A 134 5.89 1.91 8.62
N VAL A 135 5.31 1.06 9.48
CA VAL A 135 5.95 0.69 10.75
C VAL A 135 6.88 -0.51 10.50
N GLY A 136 8.16 -0.36 10.85
CA GLY A 136 9.20 -1.37 10.66
C GLY A 136 9.77 -1.41 9.24
N GLU A 137 10.36 -2.56 8.88
CA GLU A 137 10.93 -2.79 7.55
C GLU A 137 9.83 -2.85 6.48
N PRO A 138 10.02 -2.19 5.33
CA PRO A 138 9.04 -2.21 4.26
C PRO A 138 9.00 -3.57 3.57
N THR A 139 7.80 -4.13 3.49
CA THR A 139 7.50 -5.41 2.81
C THR A 139 6.24 -5.23 1.99
N VAL A 140 6.05 -6.10 0.99
CA VAL A 140 4.82 -6.12 0.18
C VAL A 140 3.56 -6.14 1.06
N THR A 141 3.55 -6.94 2.13
CA THR A 141 2.39 -7.15 3.00
C THR A 141 2.04 -5.94 3.88
N ASN A 142 3.02 -5.17 4.36
CA ASN A 142 2.75 -4.04 5.27
C ASN A 142 2.67 -2.68 4.55
N ALA A 143 3.29 -2.56 3.37
CA ALA A 143 3.37 -1.32 2.60
C ALA A 143 2.21 -1.15 1.62
N ILE A 144 1.67 -2.24 1.08
CA ILE A 144 0.61 -2.19 0.08
C ILE A 144 -0.75 -2.32 0.77
N ILE A 145 -1.60 -1.31 0.64
CA ILE A 145 -2.97 -1.29 1.21
C ILE A 145 -3.96 -2.09 0.35
N GLY A 146 -3.50 -2.54 -0.83
CA GLY A 146 -4.31 -3.13 -1.89
C GLY A 146 -4.61 -2.10 -2.98
N GLY A 147 -4.95 -2.59 -4.17
CA GLY A 147 -5.57 -1.82 -5.25
C GLY A 147 -7.07 -1.64 -5.00
N THR A 148 -7.68 -0.55 -5.46
CA THR A 148 -9.15 -0.44 -5.38
C THR A 148 -9.87 -1.39 -6.31
N ASP A 149 -9.21 -1.77 -7.40
CA ASP A 149 -9.78 -2.49 -8.52
C ASP A 149 -8.60 -3.21 -9.24
N GLU A 150 -8.23 -4.42 -8.86
CA GLU A 150 -7.06 -5.09 -9.48
C GLU A 150 -7.40 -5.56 -10.90
N TRP A 151 -6.72 -5.03 -11.93
CA TRP A 151 -7.06 -5.38 -13.31
C TRP A 151 -6.04 -6.33 -13.96
N VAL A 152 -6.57 -7.32 -14.66
CA VAL A 152 -5.82 -8.24 -15.51
C VAL A 152 -6.58 -8.28 -16.84
N TRP A 153 -5.89 -8.02 -17.96
CA TRP A 153 -6.49 -7.93 -19.31
C TRP A 153 -6.13 -9.13 -20.16
N VAL A 154 -7.03 -10.10 -20.19
CA VAL A 154 -6.73 -11.44 -20.70
C VAL A 154 -7.20 -11.58 -22.16
N ASN A 155 -6.21 -11.61 -23.05
CA ASN A 155 -6.16 -11.71 -24.51
C ASN A 155 -6.84 -10.59 -25.35
N PRO A 156 -6.06 -9.67 -25.96
CA PRO A 156 -6.50 -8.95 -27.16
C PRO A 156 -6.29 -9.86 -28.38
N GLN A 157 -7.38 -10.43 -28.92
CA GLN A 157 -7.36 -11.14 -30.21
C GLN A 157 -6.67 -10.35 -31.32
#